data_AF-A0A819R3X2-F1
#
_entry.id   AF-A0A819R3X2-F1
#
_cell.length_a   1.000
_cell.length_b   1.000
_cell.length_c   1.000
_cell.angle_alpha   90.00
_cell.angle_beta   90.00
_cell.angle_gamma   90.00
#
_symmetry.space_group_name_H-M   'P 1'
#
loop_
_entity.id
_entity.type
_entity.pdbx_description
1 polymer ?
#
loop_
_entity_poly.entity_id
_entity_poly.type
_entity_poly.pdbx_seq_one_letter_code
_entity_poly.pdbx_strand_id
1 'polypeptide(L)'
;MNDYNQNKHCEFGTNNPTLMENPYWKCMVCDPHLIGYDGRENNNDDFVDDIDTCHPQWCFSRFGATQTYLPDGRLIRIGGEHEDCYDDDFQIYNDVVVIRNPHIMQGLPMYSLPIPDNFPLKRKQHGTLSSSDILGTTKVEDVTIYGYPEHVFPPTDFHTATYVKNNETKDEFIYIIGGLGYMTSSHRRETHVYRLRLSDFSIQRIKTTGNGPVGCTERHRATLETVGSRKRIEICLKNHRRYRLDIETAVWEPIDD
;
A
#
# COMPACT_ATOMS: atom_id res chain seq x y z
N MET A 1 19.91 -1.43 19.07
CA MET A 1 19.82 0.01 19.37
C MET A 1 20.35 0.89 18.23
N ASN A 2 21.50 0.60 17.60
CA ASN A 2 22.03 1.44 16.49
C ASN A 2 21.28 1.24 15.15
N ASP A 3 20.80 0.03 14.86
CA ASP A 3 20.16 -0.32 13.58
C ASP A 3 18.70 0.18 13.47
N TYR A 4 17.96 0.17 14.58
CA TYR A 4 16.57 0.65 14.62
C TYR A 4 16.45 2.16 14.36
N ASN A 5 17.22 2.99 15.08
CA ASN A 5 17.13 4.45 14.92
C ASN A 5 17.53 4.94 13.52
N GLN A 6 18.34 4.16 12.80
CA GLN A 6 18.73 4.47 11.42
C GLN A 6 17.66 4.07 10.40
N ASN A 7 16.84 3.06 10.70
CA ASN A 7 15.97 2.40 9.71
C ASN A 7 14.48 2.57 9.98
N LYS A 8 14.09 3.15 11.12
CA LYS A 8 12.68 3.24 11.55
C LYS A 8 11.83 4.16 10.69
N HIS A 9 12.41 5.17 10.05
CA HIS A 9 11.67 6.17 9.29
C HIS A 9 11.33 5.68 7.88
N CYS A 10 10.26 6.24 7.31
CA CYS A 10 9.93 6.04 5.90
C CYS A 10 10.87 6.83 4.99
N GLU A 11 11.19 6.26 3.83
CA GLU A 11 12.01 6.92 2.80
C GLU A 11 11.38 6.75 1.42
N PHE A 12 11.49 7.78 0.58
CA PHE A 12 11.11 7.70 -0.82
C PHE A 12 12.15 6.95 -1.63
N GLY A 13 11.68 6.22 -2.66
CA GLY A 13 12.57 5.70 -3.67
C GLY A 13 13.20 6.82 -4.51
N THR A 14 14.35 6.52 -5.09
CA THR A 14 15.10 7.41 -6.00
C THR A 14 14.92 7.06 -7.47
N ASN A 15 14.42 5.86 -7.77
CA ASN A 15 14.20 5.30 -9.10
C ASN A 15 12.80 4.69 -9.23
N ASN A 16 12.41 4.30 -10.43
CA ASN A 16 11.12 3.67 -10.71
C ASN A 16 11.29 2.18 -11.11
N PRO A 17 11.29 1.24 -10.14
CA PRO A 17 11.34 1.45 -8.68
C PRO A 17 12.77 1.51 -8.11
N THR A 18 12.91 1.95 -6.86
CA THR A 18 14.08 1.63 -6.00
C THR A 18 13.76 0.41 -5.15
N LEU A 19 14.67 -0.56 -5.11
CA LEU A 19 14.59 -1.67 -4.17
C LEU A 19 14.97 -1.19 -2.77
N MET A 20 14.07 -1.34 -1.80
CA MET A 20 14.27 -0.88 -0.42
C MET A 20 14.77 -2.05 0.43
N GLU A 21 16.08 -2.07 0.72
CA GLU A 21 16.74 -3.12 1.49
C GLU A 21 16.79 -2.83 2.99
N ASN A 22 15.74 -2.19 3.52
CA ASN A 22 15.65 -1.84 4.93
C ASN A 22 15.25 -3.09 5.76
N PRO A 23 16.11 -3.57 6.67
CA PRO A 23 15.83 -4.78 7.45
C PRO A 23 14.67 -4.59 8.43
N TYR A 24 14.50 -3.38 9.00
CA TYR A 24 13.39 -3.06 9.89
C TYR A 24 12.05 -3.17 9.16
N TRP A 25 11.94 -2.64 7.94
CA TRP A 25 10.68 -2.71 7.17
C TRP A 25 10.31 -4.16 6.83
N LYS A 26 11.29 -4.98 6.42
CA LYS A 26 11.06 -6.41 6.17
C LYS A 26 10.60 -7.15 7.43
N CYS A 27 11.15 -6.79 8.60
CA CYS A 27 10.73 -7.32 9.89
C CYS A 27 9.27 -6.95 10.21
N MET A 28 8.88 -5.70 10.01
CA MET A 28 7.50 -5.21 10.20
C MET A 28 6.49 -5.91 9.27
N VAL A 29 6.91 -6.33 8.07
CA VAL A 29 6.07 -7.16 7.19
C VAL A 29 5.94 -8.60 7.70
N CYS A 30 6.97 -9.11 8.37
CA CYS A 30 7.03 -10.49 8.84
C CYS A 30 6.36 -10.74 10.20
N ASP A 31 6.11 -9.68 10.97
CA ASP A 31 5.38 -9.74 12.22
C ASP A 31 4.14 -8.83 12.14
N PRO A 32 2.96 -9.40 11.84
CA PRO A 32 1.74 -8.63 11.61
C PRO A 32 1.22 -7.94 12.88
N HIS A 33 1.78 -8.26 14.05
CA HIS A 33 1.41 -7.64 15.31
C HIS A 33 2.21 -6.39 15.62
N LEU A 34 3.27 -6.07 14.87
CA LEU A 34 4.01 -4.84 15.06
C LEU A 34 3.28 -3.68 14.38
N ILE A 35 2.59 -2.87 15.17
CA ILE A 35 2.18 -1.52 14.76
C ILE A 35 3.32 -0.52 15.04
N GLY A 36 3.22 0.70 14.51
CA GLY A 36 4.25 1.74 14.75
C GLY A 36 4.54 1.96 16.24
N TYR A 37 3.50 1.86 17.08
CA TYR A 37 3.61 1.88 18.54
C TYR A 37 4.47 0.73 19.11
N ASP A 38 4.30 -0.52 18.65
CA ASP A 38 5.12 -1.64 19.14
C ASP A 38 6.59 -1.49 18.73
N GLY A 39 6.84 -0.89 17.55
CA GLY A 39 8.18 -0.50 17.13
C GLY A 39 8.85 0.44 18.15
N ARG A 40 8.12 1.48 18.58
CA ARG A 40 8.55 2.44 19.62
C ARG A 40 8.80 1.77 20.98
N GLU A 41 7.78 1.10 21.52
CA GLU A 41 7.83 0.42 22.83
C GLU A 41 8.99 -0.58 22.93
N ASN A 42 9.16 -1.44 21.92
CA ASN A 42 10.18 -2.49 21.94
C ASN A 42 11.62 -1.95 21.91
N ASN A 43 11.79 -0.68 21.52
CA ASN A 43 13.10 -0.02 21.47
C ASN A 43 13.30 0.99 22.61
N ASN A 44 12.35 1.11 23.55
CA ASN A 44 12.30 2.20 24.54
C ASN A 44 12.45 3.58 23.88
N ASP A 45 11.82 3.74 22.72
CA ASP A 45 11.75 5.00 21.97
C ASP A 45 10.47 5.72 22.41
N ASP A 46 10.53 6.27 23.62
CA ASP A 46 9.41 7.01 24.20
C ASP A 46 9.01 8.16 23.26
N PHE A 47 7.72 8.50 23.24
CA PHE A 47 7.31 9.78 22.66
C PHE A 47 8.06 10.87 23.42
N VAL A 48 9.08 11.43 22.78
CA VAL A 48 9.65 12.68 23.25
C VAL A 48 8.52 13.68 23.14
N ASP A 49 8.19 14.41 24.21
CA ASP A 49 7.21 15.52 24.22
C ASP A 49 7.58 16.67 23.25
N ASP A 50 8.59 16.45 22.40
CA ASP A 50 9.08 17.36 21.39
C ASP A 50 8.48 16.98 20.02
N ILE A 51 7.49 17.78 19.63
CA ILE A 51 6.75 17.70 18.37
C ILE A 51 7.68 17.72 17.15
N ASP A 52 8.87 18.32 17.28
CA ASP A 52 9.85 18.40 16.19
C ASP A 52 10.64 17.08 15.98
N THR A 53 10.52 16.10 16.90
CA THR A 53 11.25 14.82 16.84
C THR A 53 10.38 13.58 16.71
N CYS A 54 9.06 13.72 16.81
CA CYS A 54 8.11 12.63 16.61
C CYS A 54 7.92 12.34 15.11
N HIS A 55 8.94 11.78 14.47
CA HIS A 55 8.82 11.36 13.07
C HIS A 55 8.10 10.02 12.96
N PRO A 56 7.21 9.84 11.97
CA PRO A 56 6.53 8.57 11.76
C PRO A 56 7.53 7.44 11.54
N GLN A 57 7.19 6.30 12.14
CA GLN A 57 7.86 5.05 11.87
C GLN A 57 7.17 4.33 10.74
N TRP A 58 7.96 3.74 9.86
CA TRP A 58 7.44 2.88 8.83
C TRP A 58 6.70 1.71 9.47
N CYS A 59 5.43 1.55 9.12
CA CYS A 59 4.58 0.46 9.58
C CYS A 59 3.95 -0.27 8.39
N PHE A 60 3.45 -1.49 8.63
CA PHE A 60 2.77 -2.30 7.61
C PHE A 60 1.26 -2.45 7.83
N SER A 61 0.79 -2.16 9.04
CA SER A 61 -0.63 -2.05 9.36
C SER A 61 -1.09 -0.65 8.97
N ARG A 62 -1.83 -0.53 7.87
CA ARG A 62 -2.17 0.75 7.24
C ARG A 62 -3.63 0.77 6.82
N PHE A 63 -4.32 1.87 7.10
CA PHE A 63 -5.64 2.12 6.55
C PHE A 63 -5.55 2.47 5.07
N GLY A 64 -6.56 2.12 4.30
CA GLY A 64 -6.64 2.51 2.89
C GLY A 64 -5.59 1.90 1.96
N ALA A 65 -4.71 1.02 2.44
CA ALA A 65 -3.81 0.23 1.60
C ALA A 65 -4.61 -0.81 0.81
N THR A 66 -4.20 -1.08 -0.44
CA THR A 66 -4.82 -2.16 -1.23
C THR A 66 -4.06 -3.47 -1.07
N GLN A 67 -4.75 -4.58 -1.33
CA GLN A 67 -4.22 -5.93 -1.33
C GLN A 67 -4.67 -6.63 -2.60
N THR A 68 -3.74 -7.15 -3.41
CA THR A 68 -4.05 -7.83 -4.68
C THR A 68 -3.33 -9.17 -4.73
N TYR A 69 -4.09 -10.27 -4.74
CA TYR A 69 -3.56 -11.59 -5.01
C TYR A 69 -3.34 -11.80 -6.51
N LEU A 70 -2.16 -12.25 -6.87
CA LEU A 70 -1.79 -12.59 -8.24
C LEU A 70 -2.04 -14.09 -8.52
N PRO A 71 -2.28 -14.48 -9.79
CA PRO A 71 -2.47 -15.89 -10.15
C PRO A 71 -1.26 -16.79 -9.85
N ASP A 72 -0.06 -16.22 -9.70
CA ASP A 72 1.16 -16.94 -9.34
C ASP A 72 1.34 -17.14 -7.83
N GLY A 73 0.36 -16.71 -7.02
CA GLY A 73 0.36 -16.86 -5.56
C GLY A 73 0.96 -15.69 -4.80
N ARG A 74 1.61 -14.73 -5.48
CA ARG A 74 2.13 -13.53 -4.82
C ARG A 74 0.99 -12.64 -4.33
N LEU A 75 1.23 -11.95 -3.22
CA LEU A 75 0.39 -10.86 -2.73
C LEU A 75 1.12 -9.53 -2.92
N ILE A 76 0.41 -8.56 -3.52
CA ILE A 76 0.90 -7.18 -3.69
C ILE A 76 0.11 -6.26 -2.76
N ARG A 77 0.80 -5.49 -1.92
CA ARG A 77 0.21 -4.40 -1.13
C ARG A 77 0.76 -3.06 -1.58
N ILE A 78 -0.11 -2.06 -1.65
CA ILE A 78 0.23 -0.74 -2.20
C ILE A 78 -0.27 0.36 -1.26
N GLY A 79 0.63 1.27 -0.90
CA GLY A 79 0.31 2.51 -0.17
C GLY A 79 -0.37 2.32 1.18
N GLY A 80 -1.30 3.22 1.49
CA GLY A 80 -2.06 3.32 2.73
C GLY A 80 -1.54 4.42 3.65
N GLU A 81 -2.25 4.64 4.76
CA GLU A 81 -1.93 5.63 5.80
C GLU A 81 -1.78 4.98 7.18
N HIS A 82 -0.99 5.63 8.03
CA HIS A 82 -0.82 5.35 9.45
C HIS A 82 -1.31 6.56 10.26
N GLU A 83 -2.05 6.28 11.33
CA GLU A 83 -2.80 7.25 12.15
C GLU A 83 -3.78 8.15 11.38
N ASP A 84 -4.38 9.12 12.08
CA ASP A 84 -5.25 10.15 11.53
C ASP A 84 -4.48 11.45 11.27
N CYS A 85 -5.01 12.33 10.41
CA CYS A 85 -4.28 13.52 9.94
C CYS A 85 -3.99 14.61 11.00
N TYR A 86 -4.47 14.45 12.23
CA TYR A 86 -4.16 15.33 13.36
C TYR A 86 -3.12 14.73 14.31
N ASP A 87 -2.68 13.49 14.08
CA ASP A 87 -1.62 12.87 14.85
C ASP A 87 -0.25 13.29 14.29
N ASP A 88 0.69 13.56 15.20
CA ASP A 88 2.01 14.08 14.83
C ASP A 88 2.83 13.07 14.00
N ASP A 89 2.52 11.77 14.12
CA ASP A 89 3.12 10.70 13.33
C ASP A 89 2.23 10.17 12.19
N PHE A 90 1.32 11.01 11.69
CA PHE A 90 0.56 10.73 10.48
C PHE A 90 1.45 10.56 9.25
N GLN A 91 1.33 9.43 8.55
CA GLN A 91 2.13 9.13 7.37
C GLN A 91 1.32 8.40 6.30
N ILE A 92 1.39 8.90 5.06
CA ILE A 92 0.86 8.20 3.89
C ILE A 92 2.04 7.62 3.11
N TYR A 93 1.90 6.37 2.68
CA TYR A 93 2.95 5.61 2.01
C TYR A 93 2.72 5.54 0.51
N ASN A 94 3.81 5.41 -0.25
CA ASN A 94 3.81 5.17 -1.69
C ASN A 94 4.60 3.91 -2.08
N ASP A 95 4.93 3.05 -1.13
CA ASP A 95 5.64 1.81 -1.40
C ASP A 95 4.72 0.71 -1.98
N VAL A 96 5.35 -0.22 -2.70
CA VAL A 96 4.75 -1.47 -3.17
C VAL A 96 5.47 -2.62 -2.47
N VAL A 97 4.75 -3.39 -1.67
CA VAL A 97 5.26 -4.56 -0.97
C VAL A 97 4.79 -5.82 -1.67
N VAL A 98 5.74 -6.67 -2.04
CA VAL A 98 5.53 -7.98 -2.67
C VAL A 98 5.84 -9.07 -1.66
N ILE A 99 4.85 -9.93 -1.41
CA ILE A 99 4.99 -11.10 -0.56
C ILE A 99 4.83 -12.34 -1.43
N ARG A 100 5.88 -13.17 -1.54
CA ARG A 100 5.87 -14.33 -2.44
C ARG A 100 5.08 -15.52 -1.91
N ASN A 101 5.17 -15.77 -0.62
CA ASN A 101 4.47 -16.85 0.06
C ASN A 101 3.60 -16.24 1.17
N PRO A 102 2.46 -15.61 0.82
CA PRO A 102 1.60 -15.02 1.83
C PRO A 102 0.92 -16.12 2.65
N HIS A 103 0.89 -15.95 3.96
CA HIS A 103 0.11 -16.79 4.85
C HIS A 103 -1.05 -15.97 5.41
N ILE A 104 -2.23 -16.59 5.48
CA ILE A 104 -3.33 -15.99 6.25
C ILE A 104 -2.94 -16.08 7.71
N MET A 105 -2.65 -14.94 8.31
CA MET A 105 -2.38 -14.84 9.74
C MET A 105 -3.73 -14.78 10.47
N GLN A 106 -4.52 -15.87 10.39
CA GLN A 106 -5.78 -15.99 11.14
C GLN A 106 -5.46 -16.21 12.61
N GLY A 107 -5.86 -15.28 13.49
CA GLY A 107 -6.21 -15.58 14.88
C GLY A 107 -5.26 -16.47 15.68
N LEU A 108 -3.96 -16.47 15.41
CA LEU A 108 -3.01 -17.18 16.26
C LEU A 108 -2.96 -16.44 17.60
N PRO A 109 -3.15 -17.13 18.74
CA PRO A 109 -2.97 -16.50 20.03
C PRO A 109 -1.55 -15.92 20.07
N MET A 110 -1.49 -14.69 20.58
CA MET A 110 -0.42 -13.70 20.70
C MET A 110 0.97 -14.20 21.21
N TYR A 111 1.16 -15.51 21.39
CA TYR A 111 2.26 -16.13 22.13
C TYR A 111 2.72 -17.45 21.48
N SER A 112 3.32 -17.47 20.30
CA SER A 112 4.00 -18.71 19.90
C SER A 112 5.10 -18.65 18.83
N LEU A 113 5.52 -17.49 18.33
CA LEU A 113 6.71 -17.47 17.47
C LEU A 113 7.92 -16.97 18.26
N PRO A 114 8.94 -17.81 18.49
CA PRO A 114 10.21 -17.33 19.00
C PRO A 114 10.80 -16.38 17.95
N ILE A 115 10.96 -15.12 18.36
CA ILE A 115 11.73 -14.13 17.61
C ILE A 115 13.16 -14.69 17.50
N PRO A 116 13.74 -14.84 16.29
CA PRO A 116 15.13 -15.26 16.16
C PRO A 116 16.03 -14.30 16.95
N ASP A 117 17.06 -14.81 17.65
CA ASP A 117 17.92 -14.01 18.54
C ASP A 117 18.59 -12.78 17.87
N ASN A 118 18.59 -12.75 16.54
CA ASN A 118 19.19 -11.71 15.71
C ASN A 118 18.17 -10.64 15.23
N PHE A 119 16.92 -10.70 15.70
CA PHE A 119 15.88 -9.75 15.32
C PHE A 119 16.00 -8.47 16.16
N PRO A 120 15.86 -7.28 15.57
CA PRO A 120 16.07 -6.01 16.28
C PRO A 120 14.97 -5.66 17.28
N LEU A 121 13.87 -6.40 17.34
CA LEU A 121 12.69 -6.09 18.16
C LEU A 121 12.45 -7.18 19.21
N LYS A 122 12.43 -6.80 20.49
CA LYS A 122 12.04 -7.68 21.61
C LYS A 122 10.69 -7.25 22.13
N ARG A 123 9.67 -8.12 22.06
CA ARG A 123 8.29 -7.78 22.47
C ARG A 123 8.09 -7.79 23.99
N LYS A 124 7.44 -6.75 24.54
CA LYS A 124 6.73 -6.79 25.85
C LYS A 124 5.23 -7.00 25.64
N GLN A 125 4.57 -7.69 26.57
CA GLN A 125 3.15 -8.06 26.46
C GLN A 125 2.24 -6.83 26.65
N HIS A 126 1.49 -6.41 25.62
CA HIS A 126 0.36 -5.50 25.75
C HIS A 126 -0.80 -5.86 24.80
N GLY A 127 -2.00 -5.39 25.18
CA GLY A 127 -3.32 -5.97 24.91
C GLY A 127 -3.88 -5.93 23.48
N THR A 128 -5.14 -6.34 23.40
CA THR A 128 -5.84 -6.90 22.24
C THR A 128 -6.19 -5.89 21.13
N LEU A 129 -5.71 -6.14 19.91
CA LEU A 129 -6.22 -5.54 18.67
C LEU A 129 -7.13 -6.55 17.93
N SER A 130 -8.22 -6.05 17.33
CA SER A 130 -9.18 -6.83 16.53
C SER A 130 -8.65 -7.08 15.12
N SER A 131 -8.17 -8.30 14.85
CA SER A 131 -7.61 -8.73 13.57
C SER A 131 -8.65 -9.39 12.65
N SER A 132 -8.68 -8.98 11.39
CA SER A 132 -9.15 -9.82 10.28
C SER A 132 -8.80 -9.10 8.97
N ASP A 133 -7.73 -9.35 8.22
CA ASP A 133 -6.67 -10.35 8.25
C ASP A 133 -5.42 -9.64 7.67
N ILE A 134 -4.39 -9.38 8.48
CA ILE A 134 -3.14 -8.84 7.93
C ILE A 134 -2.41 -10.00 7.25
N LEU A 135 -2.35 -9.95 5.93
CA LEU A 135 -1.67 -10.95 5.11
C LEU A 135 -0.18 -10.57 5.02
N GLY A 136 0.66 -11.41 5.61
CA GLY A 136 2.11 -11.26 5.70
C GLY A 136 2.81 -12.57 5.36
N THR A 137 4.08 -12.67 5.74
CA THR A 137 4.87 -13.92 5.73
C THR A 137 5.62 -14.02 7.05
N THR A 138 6.22 -15.15 7.38
CA THR A 138 7.15 -15.25 8.53
C THR A 138 8.61 -15.18 8.10
N LYS A 139 8.86 -15.04 6.80
CA LYS A 139 10.17 -15.15 6.16
C LYS A 139 10.55 -13.86 5.45
N VAL A 140 11.64 -13.24 5.90
CA VAL A 140 12.13 -11.98 5.32
C VAL A 140 12.55 -12.12 3.85
N GLU A 141 12.96 -13.33 3.43
CA GLU A 141 13.33 -13.64 2.05
C GLU A 141 12.15 -13.63 1.06
N ASP A 142 10.92 -13.74 1.58
CA ASP A 142 9.69 -13.68 0.80
C ASP A 142 9.19 -12.25 0.59
N VAL A 143 9.82 -11.27 1.27
CA VAL A 143 9.44 -9.86 1.24
C VAL A 143 10.34 -9.07 0.30
N THR A 144 9.73 -8.37 -0.65
CA THR A 144 10.40 -7.37 -1.48
C THR A 144 9.64 -6.05 -1.38
N ILE A 145 10.33 -4.95 -1.08
CA ILE A 145 9.72 -3.63 -0.92
C ILE A 145 10.29 -2.72 -2.00
N TYR A 146 9.41 -2.08 -2.74
CA TYR A 146 9.74 -1.11 -3.78
C TYR A 146 9.29 0.29 -3.35
N GLY A 147 10.23 1.22 -3.30
CA GLY A 147 9.98 2.63 -3.06
C GLY A 147 9.99 3.40 -4.38
N TYR A 148 9.25 4.51 -4.42
CA TYR A 148 9.14 5.36 -5.61
C TYR A 148 9.41 6.83 -5.25
N PRO A 149 9.97 7.63 -6.17
CA PRO A 149 9.99 9.07 -6.02
C PRO A 149 8.57 9.61 -5.97
N GLU A 150 8.33 10.61 -5.12
CA GLU A 150 7.00 11.23 -4.96
C GLU A 150 6.43 11.74 -6.30
N HIS A 151 7.28 12.30 -7.17
CA HIS A 151 6.86 12.80 -8.47
C HIS A 151 6.48 11.70 -9.48
N VAL A 152 6.92 10.45 -9.27
CA VAL A 152 6.55 9.29 -10.08
C VAL A 152 5.26 8.66 -9.56
N PHE A 153 5.22 8.39 -8.26
CA PHE A 153 4.07 7.82 -7.57
C PHE A 153 3.96 8.47 -6.19
N PRO A 154 3.08 9.47 -6.01
CA PRO A 154 2.91 10.16 -4.74
C PRO A 154 2.20 9.27 -3.70
N PRO A 155 2.39 9.55 -2.40
CA PRO A 155 1.66 8.92 -1.31
C PRO A 155 0.15 8.84 -1.56
N THR A 156 -0.41 7.64 -1.36
CA THR A 156 -1.81 7.36 -1.66
C THR A 156 -2.42 6.31 -0.72
N ASP A 157 -3.66 6.56 -0.36
CA ASP A 157 -4.49 5.82 0.59
C ASP A 157 -5.95 5.84 0.10
N PHE A 158 -6.73 4.82 0.46
CA PHE A 158 -8.12 4.62 0.02
C PHE A 158 -8.32 4.60 -1.49
N HIS A 159 -7.28 4.25 -2.23
CA HIS A 159 -7.36 3.96 -3.67
C HIS A 159 -7.92 2.54 -3.89
N THR A 160 -8.17 2.19 -5.15
CA THR A 160 -8.41 0.80 -5.55
C THR A 160 -7.28 0.28 -6.41
N ALA A 161 -7.05 -1.04 -6.37
CA ALA A 161 -6.05 -1.72 -7.17
C ALA A 161 -6.69 -2.89 -7.90
N THR A 162 -6.53 -2.96 -9.22
CA THR A 162 -7.16 -3.97 -10.07
C THR A 162 -6.11 -4.67 -10.92
N TYR A 163 -5.91 -5.97 -10.72
CA TYR A 163 -5.03 -6.79 -11.55
C TYR A 163 -5.61 -7.00 -12.95
N VAL A 164 -4.77 -6.84 -13.97
CA VAL A 164 -5.12 -7.03 -15.37
C VAL A 164 -3.99 -7.74 -16.11
N LYS A 165 -4.31 -8.83 -16.80
CA LYS A 165 -3.42 -9.54 -17.72
C LYS A 165 -3.75 -9.22 -19.17
N ASN A 166 -2.80 -8.77 -19.98
CA ASN A 166 -3.00 -8.71 -21.42
C ASN A 166 -2.91 -10.13 -22.01
N ASN A 167 -3.95 -10.58 -22.70
CA ASN A 167 -3.99 -11.95 -23.22
C ASN A 167 -3.07 -12.17 -24.43
N GLU A 168 -2.78 -11.10 -25.19
CA GLU A 168 -1.96 -11.11 -26.41
C GLU A 168 -0.47 -10.98 -26.06
N THR A 169 -0.10 -9.91 -25.33
CA THR A 169 1.30 -9.65 -24.98
C THR A 169 1.78 -10.46 -23.78
N LYS A 170 0.86 -11.05 -23.01
CA LYS A 170 1.10 -11.69 -21.70
C LYS A 170 1.60 -10.74 -20.61
N ASP A 171 1.63 -9.43 -20.86
CA ASP A 171 1.97 -8.45 -19.84
C ASP A 171 0.93 -8.45 -18.71
N GLU A 172 1.41 -8.24 -17.49
CA GLU A 172 0.58 -8.22 -16.30
C GLU A 172 0.75 -6.89 -15.58
N PHE A 173 -0.37 -6.28 -15.21
CA PHE A 173 -0.43 -4.96 -14.61
C PHE A 173 -1.34 -4.95 -13.39
N ILE A 174 -1.12 -3.99 -12.50
CA ILE A 174 -2.10 -3.53 -11.53
C ILE A 174 -2.43 -2.08 -11.86
N TYR A 175 -3.70 -1.79 -12.10
CA TYR A 175 -4.20 -0.43 -12.23
C TYR A 175 -4.58 0.09 -10.85
N ILE A 176 -4.02 1.24 -10.49
CA ILE A 176 -4.23 1.92 -9.22
C ILE A 176 -5.06 3.16 -9.52
N ILE A 177 -6.27 3.26 -8.99
CA ILE A 177 -7.21 4.33 -9.31
C ILE A 177 -7.57 5.11 -8.05
N GLY A 178 -7.51 6.43 -8.16
CA GLY A 178 -7.90 7.36 -7.11
C GLY A 178 -6.91 7.41 -5.95
N GLY A 179 -7.44 7.70 -4.78
CA GLY A 179 -6.71 7.95 -3.55
C GLY A 179 -7.08 9.29 -2.94
N LEU A 180 -6.93 9.40 -1.61
CA LEU A 180 -7.20 10.64 -0.88
C LEU A 180 -5.95 11.54 -0.83
N GLY A 181 -4.83 10.96 -0.41
CA GLY A 181 -3.53 11.61 -0.25
C GLY A 181 -3.53 12.73 0.80
N TYR A 182 -2.36 13.36 0.94
CA TYR A 182 -2.21 14.54 1.80
C TYR A 182 -3.15 15.68 1.37
N MET A 183 -3.48 16.58 2.30
CA MET A 183 -4.39 17.71 2.02
C MET A 183 -3.93 18.60 0.86
N THR A 184 -2.61 18.72 0.67
CA THR A 184 -2.00 19.49 -0.42
C THR A 184 -1.93 18.73 -1.75
N SER A 185 -2.17 17.41 -1.72
CA SER A 185 -2.01 16.51 -2.87
C SER A 185 -3.01 16.83 -3.99
N SER A 186 -2.60 16.59 -5.24
CA SER A 186 -3.50 16.75 -6.39
C SER A 186 -4.61 15.69 -6.43
N HIS A 187 -4.46 14.57 -5.70
CA HIS A 187 -5.52 13.59 -5.46
C HIS A 187 -6.81 14.23 -4.93
N ARG A 188 -6.72 15.36 -4.22
CA ARG A 188 -7.87 16.11 -3.71
C ARG A 188 -8.71 16.79 -4.79
N ARG A 189 -8.16 16.97 -6.00
CA ARG A 189 -8.75 17.76 -7.08
C ARG A 189 -9.06 16.94 -8.33
N GLU A 190 -8.38 15.82 -8.53
CA GLU A 190 -8.54 14.98 -9.72
C GLU A 190 -8.37 13.50 -9.40
N THR A 191 -9.00 12.66 -10.24
CA THR A 191 -8.87 11.21 -10.16
C THR A 191 -7.62 10.78 -10.90
N HIS A 192 -6.60 10.36 -10.15
CA HIS A 192 -5.41 9.78 -10.75
C HIS A 192 -5.63 8.32 -11.16
N VAL A 193 -4.93 7.94 -12.23
CA VAL A 193 -4.81 6.55 -12.67
C VAL A 193 -3.34 6.25 -12.86
N TYR A 194 -2.86 5.24 -12.14
CA TYR A 194 -1.53 4.69 -12.32
C TYR A 194 -1.61 3.25 -12.79
N ARG A 195 -0.53 2.80 -13.43
CA ARG A 195 -0.35 1.42 -13.86
C ARG A 195 1.00 0.93 -13.36
N LEU A 196 0.98 -0.07 -12.49
CA LEU A 196 2.14 -0.85 -12.04
C LEU A 196 2.34 -2.03 -13.00
N ARG A 197 3.51 -2.16 -13.60
CA ARG A 197 3.91 -3.31 -14.43
C ARG A 197 4.51 -4.40 -13.55
N LEU A 198 4.02 -5.63 -13.64
CA LEU A 198 4.43 -6.71 -12.71
C LEU A 198 5.72 -7.44 -13.10
N SER A 199 6.26 -7.17 -14.30
CA SER A 199 7.54 -7.75 -14.74
C SER A 199 8.76 -7.04 -14.14
N ASP A 200 8.66 -5.73 -13.89
CA ASP A 200 9.76 -4.89 -13.40
C ASP A 200 9.37 -3.95 -12.25
N PHE A 201 8.10 -3.96 -11.85
CA PHE A 201 7.53 -3.09 -10.82
C PHE A 201 7.63 -1.60 -11.12
N SER A 202 7.78 -1.20 -12.39
CA SER A 202 7.68 0.20 -12.78
C SER A 202 6.24 0.70 -12.69
N ILE A 203 6.05 1.91 -12.15
CA ILE A 203 4.77 2.61 -12.08
C ILE A 203 4.74 3.76 -13.07
N GLN A 204 3.64 3.90 -13.79
CA GLN A 204 3.41 4.99 -14.71
C GLN A 204 2.06 5.66 -14.45
N ARG A 205 2.04 6.99 -14.37
CA ARG A 205 0.79 7.76 -14.41
C ARG A 205 0.20 7.69 -15.81
N ILE A 206 -1.06 7.24 -15.91
CA ILE A 206 -1.81 7.19 -17.15
C ILE A 206 -2.63 8.48 -17.26
N LYS A 207 -2.36 9.26 -18.32
CA LYS A 207 -3.18 10.44 -18.61
C LYS A 207 -4.52 9.99 -19.17
N THR A 208 -5.60 10.27 -18.46
CA THR A 208 -6.94 9.91 -18.88
C THR A 208 -7.67 11.08 -19.53
N THR A 209 -8.63 10.76 -20.39
CA THR A 209 -9.53 11.74 -21.02
C THR A 209 -10.99 11.28 -20.89
N GLY A 210 -11.93 12.00 -21.50
CA GLY A 210 -13.36 11.66 -21.43
C GLY A 210 -14.07 12.21 -20.19
N ASN A 211 -15.27 11.69 -19.93
CA ASN A 211 -16.19 12.18 -18.91
C ASN A 211 -16.06 11.35 -17.63
N GLY A 212 -14.92 11.50 -16.95
CA GLY A 212 -14.60 10.79 -15.72
C GLY A 212 -15.20 11.39 -14.45
N PRO A 213 -14.94 10.75 -13.30
CA PRO A 213 -15.22 11.33 -11.99
C PRO A 213 -14.53 12.69 -11.84
N VAL A 214 -15.27 13.66 -11.31
CA VAL A 214 -14.76 15.01 -11.03
C VAL A 214 -14.33 15.07 -9.57
N GLY A 215 -13.13 15.58 -9.31
CA GLY A 215 -12.60 15.72 -7.96
C GLY A 215 -11.85 14.48 -7.45
N CYS A 216 -11.76 14.39 -6.13
CA CYS A 216 -11.15 13.29 -5.40
C CYS A 216 -11.99 12.01 -5.54
N THR A 217 -11.32 10.88 -5.75
CA THR A 217 -11.96 9.57 -5.88
C THR A 217 -11.29 8.60 -4.93
N GLU A 218 -11.96 8.25 -3.85
CA GLU A 218 -11.41 7.62 -2.66
C GLU A 218 -12.48 6.73 -2.00
N ARG A 219 -12.07 5.60 -1.40
CA ARG A 219 -12.96 4.59 -0.82
C ARG A 219 -14.11 4.18 -1.76
N HIS A 220 -13.84 4.22 -3.06
CA HIS A 220 -14.73 3.71 -4.11
C HIS A 220 -14.49 2.21 -4.28
N ARG A 221 -15.41 1.53 -4.97
CA ARG A 221 -15.19 0.14 -5.41
C ARG A 221 -14.74 0.15 -6.86
N ALA A 222 -13.88 -0.79 -7.24
CA ALA A 222 -13.46 -1.01 -8.61
C ALA A 222 -13.63 -2.48 -8.99
N THR A 223 -14.08 -2.74 -10.22
CA THR A 223 -14.25 -4.09 -10.75
C THR A 223 -13.75 -4.14 -12.19
N LEU A 224 -13.02 -5.21 -12.53
CA LEU A 224 -12.62 -5.46 -13.91
C LEU A 224 -13.79 -6.05 -14.70
N GLU A 225 -14.17 -5.39 -15.78
CA GLU A 225 -15.11 -5.88 -16.79
C GLU A 225 -14.31 -6.33 -18.03
N THR A 226 -14.64 -7.50 -18.56
CA THR A 226 -14.06 -8.00 -19.82
C THR A 226 -15.21 -8.32 -20.78
N VAL A 227 -15.26 -7.61 -21.91
CA VAL A 227 -16.25 -7.82 -22.98
C VAL A 227 -15.51 -8.16 -24.26
N GLY A 228 -15.51 -9.44 -24.63
CA GLY A 228 -14.67 -9.94 -25.73
C GLY A 228 -13.18 -9.81 -25.38
N SER A 229 -12.42 -9.12 -26.23
CA SER A 229 -11.01 -8.78 -25.97
C SER A 229 -10.84 -7.51 -25.13
N ARG A 230 -11.86 -6.64 -25.08
CA ARG A 230 -11.77 -5.31 -24.49
C ARG A 230 -11.92 -5.38 -22.98
N LYS A 231 -11.02 -4.73 -22.26
CA LYS A 231 -11.00 -4.69 -20.79
C LYS A 231 -11.27 -3.27 -20.30
N ARG A 232 -12.10 -3.17 -19.28
CA ARG A 232 -12.50 -1.89 -18.69
C ARG A 232 -12.58 -2.01 -17.19
N ILE A 233 -12.28 -0.93 -16.48
CA ILE A 233 -12.40 -0.89 -15.03
C ILE A 233 -13.60 -0.01 -14.70
N GLU A 234 -14.64 -0.63 -14.14
CA GLU A 234 -15.79 0.08 -13.59
C GLU A 234 -15.49 0.49 -12.16
N ILE A 235 -15.69 1.77 -11.86
CA ILE A 235 -15.65 2.29 -10.50
C ILE A 235 -17.03 2.74 -10.04
N CYS A 236 -17.34 2.50 -8.78
CA CYS A 236 -18.56 2.96 -8.11
C CYS A 236 -18.17 3.83 -6.92
N LEU A 237 -18.50 5.12 -7.00
CA LEU A 237 -18.19 6.12 -5.98
C LEU A 237 -19.12 5.99 -4.76
N LYS A 238 -18.77 6.67 -3.66
CA LYS A 238 -19.62 6.72 -2.44
C LYS A 238 -21.02 7.26 -2.68
N ASN A 239 -21.16 8.20 -3.62
CA ASN A 239 -22.45 8.78 -4.01
C ASN A 239 -23.19 7.91 -5.05
N HIS A 240 -22.80 6.64 -5.21
CA HIS A 240 -23.36 5.66 -6.13
C HIS A 240 -23.17 5.94 -7.62
N ARG A 241 -22.57 7.07 -8.01
CA ARG A 241 -22.23 7.32 -9.42
C ARG A 241 -21.22 6.30 -9.92
N ARG A 242 -21.42 5.83 -11.14
CA ARG A 242 -20.58 4.81 -11.77
C ARG A 242 -19.89 5.37 -12.99
N TYR A 243 -18.64 4.97 -13.16
CA TYR A 243 -17.81 5.35 -14.29
C TYR A 243 -17.02 4.15 -14.78
N ARG A 244 -16.67 4.18 -16.05
CA ARG A 244 -15.92 3.12 -16.71
C ARG A 244 -14.69 3.70 -17.37
N LEU A 245 -13.53 3.17 -17.01
CA LEU A 245 -12.28 3.47 -17.69
C LEU A 245 -11.98 2.39 -18.71
N ASP A 246 -11.83 2.77 -19.96
CA ASP A 246 -11.19 1.94 -20.95
C ASP A 246 -9.67 1.94 -20.74
N ILE A 247 -9.09 0.76 -20.47
CA ILE A 247 -7.68 0.68 -20.08
C ILE A 247 -6.72 0.74 -21.28
N GLU A 248 -7.23 0.54 -22.50
CA GLU A 248 -6.44 0.59 -23.74
C GLU A 248 -6.40 2.02 -24.28
N THR A 249 -7.54 2.73 -24.27
CA THR A 249 -7.65 4.10 -24.77
C THR A 249 -7.46 5.16 -23.69
N ALA A 250 -7.48 4.79 -22.41
CA ALA A 250 -7.47 5.69 -21.26
C ALA A 250 -8.63 6.72 -21.27
N VAL A 251 -9.79 6.33 -21.80
CA VAL A 251 -10.99 7.16 -21.87
C VAL A 251 -11.99 6.75 -20.80
N TRP A 252 -12.50 7.73 -20.06
CA TRP A 252 -13.59 7.57 -19.11
C TRP A 252 -14.95 7.81 -19.75
N GLU A 253 -15.92 6.99 -19.34
CA GLU A 253 -17.33 7.11 -19.70
C GLU A 253 -18.19 6.99 -18.41
N PRO A 254 -19.19 7.86 -18.21
CA PRO A 254 -20.18 7.64 -17.15
C PRO A 254 -21.04 6.42 -17.52
N ILE A 255 -21.46 5.67 -16.51
CA ILE A 255 -22.47 4.62 -16.67
C ILE A 255 -23.77 5.20 -16.11
N ASP A 256 -24.72 5.46 -16.99
CA ASP A 256 -26.07 5.82 -16.61
C ASP A 256 -26.81 4.55 -16.12
N ASP A 257 -27.64 4.71 -15.09
CA ASP A 257 -28.53 3.67 -14.58
C ASP A 257 -29.77 3.50 -15.49
#